data_AF-A0A7W0NAH4-F1
#
_entry.id   AF-A0A7W0NAH4-F1
#
_cell.length_a   1.000
_cell.length_b   1.000
_cell.length_c   1.000
_cell.angle_alpha   90.00
_cell.angle_beta   90.00
_cell.angle_gamma   90.00
#
_symmetry.space_group_name_H-M   'P 1'
#
loop_
_entity.id
_entity.type
_entity.pdbx_description
1 polymer ?
#
loop_
_entity_poly.entity_id
_entity_poly.type
_entity_poly.pdbx_seq_one_letter_code
_entity_poly.pdbx_strand_id
1 'polypeptide(L)' 'MKLATRMERLGTETAFEVLVRAKTLEAQGRDIIHLEIGEPDFDTPANIIDAG' A
#
# COMPACT_ATOMS: atom_id res chain seq x y z
N MET A 1 -16.43 -14.92 16.59
CA MET A 1 -16.69 -14.82 15.13
C MET A 1 -16.02 -16.02 14.46
N LYS A 2 -16.72 -16.79 13.61
CA LYS A 2 -16.14 -17.94 12.91
C LYS A 2 -15.84 -17.54 11.47
N LEU A 3 -14.56 -17.51 11.10
CA LEU A 3 -14.14 -17.20 9.73
C LEU A 3 -14.39 -18.40 8.79
N ALA A 4 -14.51 -18.12 7.49
CA ALA A 4 -14.64 -19.16 6.48
C ALA A 4 -13.28 -19.84 6.22
N THR A 5 -13.27 -21.17 6.07
CA THR A 5 -12.05 -21.98 5.84
C THR A 5 -11.21 -21.49 4.66
N ARG A 6 -11.83 -20.95 3.60
CA ARG A 6 -11.10 -20.42 2.43
C ARG A 6 -10.15 -19.25 2.77
N MET A 7 -10.36 -18.57 3.90
CA MET A 7 -9.49 -17.47 4.35
C MET A 7 -8.07 -17.95 4.67
N GLU A 8 -7.88 -19.23 5.02
CA GLU A 8 -6.55 -19.82 5.27
C GLU A 8 -5.67 -19.85 4.00
N ARG A 9 -6.26 -19.66 2.81
CA ARG A 9 -5.54 -19.63 1.53
C ARG A 9 -5.00 -18.25 1.16
N LEU A 10 -5.50 -17.21 1.82
CA LEU A 10 -4.95 -15.86 1.67
C LEU A 10 -3.65 -15.87 2.48
N GLY A 11 -2.52 -16.04 1.79
CA GLY A 11 -1.20 -15.95 2.42
C GLY A 11 -0.95 -14.56 3.00
N THR A 12 0.24 -14.34 3.55
CA THR A 12 0.63 -13.02 4.06
C THR A 12 0.84 -12.06 2.90
N GLU A 13 0.23 -10.87 2.97
CA GLU A 13 0.47 -9.78 2.04
C GLU A 13 1.82 -9.12 2.36
N THR A 14 2.82 -9.31 1.50
CA THR A 14 4.19 -8.83 1.73
C THR A 14 4.43 -7.40 1.24
N ALA A 15 3.58 -6.87 0.35
CA ALA A 15 3.75 -5.51 -0.17
C ALA A 15 3.64 -4.45 0.93
N PHE A 16 2.70 -4.63 1.87
CA PHE A 16 2.55 -3.71 3.00
C PHE A 16 3.73 -3.77 3.98
N GLU A 17 4.38 -4.92 4.15
CA GLU A 17 5.57 -5.02 5.02
C GLU A 17 6.73 -4.18 4.46
N VAL A 18 6.93 -4.20 3.14
CA VAL A 18 7.95 -3.38 2.46
C VAL A 18 7.62 -1.90 2.61
N LEU A 19 6.36 -1.51 2.41
CA LEU A 19 5.91 -0.12 2.57
C LEU A 19 6.14 0.40 4.00
N VAL A 20 5.80 -0.38 5.03
CA VAL A 20 6.02 -0.01 6.43
C VAL A 20 7.51 0.20 6.72
N ARG A 21 8.37 -0.67 6.16
CA ARG A 21 9.81 -0.54 6.29
C ARG A 21 10.34 0.70 5.57
N ALA A 22 9.89 0.98 4.35
CA ALA A 22 10.26 2.18 3.60
C ALA A 22 9.93 3.45 4.41
N LYS A 23 8.69 3.58 4.88
CA LYS A 23 8.25 4.70 5.74
C LYS A 23 9.07 4.87 7.01
N THR A 24 9.47 3.76 7.63
CA THR A 24 10.32 3.79 8.82
C THR A 24 11.70 4.36 8.51
N LEU A 25 12.27 4.04 7.36
CA LEU A 25 13.57 4.55 6.92
C LEU A 25 13.49 6.03 6.51
N GLU A 26 12.42 6.44 5.86
CA GLU A 26 12.16 7.85 5.54
C GLU A 26 12.04 8.70 6.81
N ALA A 27 11.32 8.22 7.83
CA ALA A 27 11.21 8.88 9.12
C ALA A 27 12.57 9.02 9.86
N GLN A 28 13.56 8.21 9.49
CA GLN A 28 14.95 8.33 9.97
C GLN A 28 15.79 9.32 9.13
N GLY A 29 15.19 10.01 8.16
CA GLY A 29 15.84 10.98 7.28
C GLY A 29 16.58 10.35 6.09
N ARG A 30 16.26 9.10 5.73
CA ARG A 30 16.84 8.46 4.54
C ARG A 30 16.02 8.79 3.30
N ASP A 31 16.72 9.05 2.21
CA ASP A 31 16.12 9.14 0.88
C ASP A 31 15.82 7.73 0.35
N ILE A 32 14.56 7.47 -0.02
CA ILE A 32 14.05 6.15 -0.42
C ILE A 32 13.36 6.29 -1.77
N ILE A 33 13.71 5.41 -2.71
CA ILE A 33 13.06 5.32 -4.01
C ILE A 33 12.02 4.19 -3.92
N HIS A 34 10.75 4.55 -4.10
CA HIS A 34 9.63 3.59 -4.06
C HIS A 34 9.49 2.86 -5.39
N LEU A 35 9.59 1.53 -5.35
CA LEU A 35 9.37 0.62 -6.50
C LEU A 35 8.49 -0.56 -6.11
N GLU A 36 7.92 -0.54 -4.90
CA GLU A 36 7.21 -1.65 -4.28
C GLU A 36 5.68 -1.61 -4.47
N ILE A 37 5.09 -0.42 -4.61
CA ILE A 37 3.65 -0.24 -4.82
C ILE A 37 3.41 0.24 -6.25
N GLY A 38 2.52 -0.45 -6.97
CA GLY A 38 2.12 -0.10 -8.34
C GLY A 38 1.00 0.95 -8.38
N GLU A 39 1.02 1.95 -7.50
CA GLU A 39 0.08 3.06 -7.57
C GLU A 39 0.59 4.15 -8.52
N PRO A 40 -0.30 4.88 -9.20
CA PRO A 40 0.11 6.00 -10.03
C PRO A 40 0.68 7.14 -9.17
N ASP A 41 1.72 7.83 -9.67
CA ASP A 41 2.32 9.00 -9.00
C ASP A 41 1.41 10.26 -9.00
N PHE A 42 0.20 10.15 -9.53
CA PHE A 42 -0.73 11.26 -9.70
C PHE A 42 -2.05 10.99 -8.99
N ASP A 43 -2.57 12.06 -8.38
CA ASP A 43 -3.88 12.02 -7.74
C ASP A 43 -5.00 11.72 -8.74
N THR A 44 -6.15 11.30 -8.20
CA THR A 44 -7.36 11.15 -9.00
C THR A 44 -7.73 12.51 -9.62
N PRO A 45 -8.03 12.57 -10.94
CA PRO A 45 -8.42 13.81 -11.60
C PRO A 45 -9.59 14.52 -10.93
N ALA A 46 -9.50 15.85 -10.80
CA ALA A 46 -10.51 16.66 -10.09
C ALA A 46 -11.94 16.48 -10.64
N ASN A 47 -12.09 16.37 -11.97
CA ASN A 47 -13.39 16.15 -12.59
C ASN A 47 -14.05 14.80 -12.23
N ILE A 48 -13.26 13.82 -11.77
CA ILE A 48 -13.77 12.54 -11.27
C ILE A 48 -14.17 12.69 -9.79
N ILE A 49 -13.38 13.43 -9.00
CA ILE A 49 -13.69 13.72 -7.59
C ILE A 49 -14.96 14.55 -7.47
N ASP A 50 -15.12 15.59 -8.29
CA ASP A 50 -16.25 16.53 -8.26
C ASP A 50 -17.58 15.90 -8.72
N ALA A 51 -17.51 14.76 -9.42
CA ALA A 51 -18.68 14.04 -9.92
C ALA A 51 -19.23 12.98 -8.94
N GLY A 52 -18.53 12.74 -7.83
CA GLY A 52 -18.82 11.69 -6.83
C GLY A 52 -19.79 12.08 -5.73
#